data_AF-A0A5C2M5P8-F1
#
_entry.id   AF-A0A5C2M5P8-F1
#
_cell.length_a   1.000
_cell.length_b   1.000
_cell.length_c   1.000
_cell.angle_alpha   90.00
_cell.angle_beta   90.00
_cell.angle_gamma   90.00
#
_symmetry.space_group_name_H-M   'P 1'
#
loop_
_entity.id
_entity.type
_entity.pdbx_description
1 polymer ?
#
loop_
_entity_poly.entity_id
_entity_poly.type
_entity_poly.pdbx_seq_one_letter_code
_entity_poly.pdbx_strand_id
1 'polypeptide(L)'
;MPLPPLALPPSPAVRIVGDVVVDPQAVLAPGVLLWAEAGASIRIAAGVCIGMGSVIHAHGGTIEIGEGVNIGAGVLLIGAVTVEPHACIGASTTVMQTTIPAGAVVAAGSLLGDSSRRWQPPAETSPPQESAVSSEDPWQEPSTTADTAENAPPEQQESTASPSSHQESPAAAPPETSTSPTPKTSVVYGQAYVSKMFAKIFRVEPIQPTGENPALGSSQ
;
A
#
# COMPACT_ATOMS: atom_id res chain seq x y z
N MET A 1 -4.57 2.01 4.79
CA MET A 1 -5.80 2.21 4.00
C MET A 1 -5.96 1.03 3.07
N PRO A 2 -7.10 0.32 3.04
CA PRO A 2 -7.36 -0.66 1.99
C PRO A 2 -7.58 0.07 0.65
N LEU A 3 -6.95 -0.41 -0.42
CA LEU A 3 -7.23 0.05 -1.79
C LEU A 3 -8.52 -0.60 -2.30
N PRO A 4 -9.35 0.10 -3.09
CA PRO A 4 -10.52 -0.51 -3.71
C PRO A 4 -10.09 -1.60 -4.71
N PRO A 5 -10.84 -2.71 -4.84
CA PRO A 5 -10.52 -3.75 -5.81
C PRO A 5 -10.67 -3.20 -7.24
N LEU A 6 -9.66 -3.42 -8.08
CA LEU A 6 -9.72 -3.07 -9.49
C LEU A 6 -10.71 -3.98 -10.21
N ALA A 7 -11.72 -3.36 -10.84
CA ALA A 7 -12.63 -4.06 -11.73
C ALA A 7 -11.97 -4.31 -13.10
N LEU A 8 -12.37 -5.40 -13.76
CA LEU A 8 -12.00 -5.63 -15.16
C LEU A 8 -12.53 -4.48 -16.03
N PRO A 9 -11.69 -3.85 -16.87
CA PRO A 9 -12.14 -2.80 -17.78
C PRO A 9 -13.10 -3.37 -18.84
N PRO A 10 -14.08 -2.57 -19.33
CA PRO A 10 -15.09 -3.03 -20.30
C PRO A 10 -14.49 -3.42 -21.66
N SER A 11 -13.28 -2.98 -21.96
CA SER A 11 -12.42 -3.60 -22.97
C SER A 11 -11.18 -4.16 -22.26
N PRO A 12 -10.96 -5.49 -22.30
CA PRO A 12 -9.77 -6.10 -21.71
C PRO A 12 -8.51 -5.92 -22.56
N ALA A 13 -8.60 -5.27 -23.72
CA ALA A 13 -7.48 -5.11 -24.64
C ALA A 13 -6.33 -4.29 -24.01
N VAL A 14 -5.09 -4.75 -24.23
CA VAL A 14 -3.88 -3.95 -24.05
C VAL A 14 -3.82 -2.93 -25.19
N ARG A 15 -3.48 -1.67 -24.88
CA ARG A 15 -3.28 -0.61 -25.88
C ARG A 15 -1.81 -0.23 -25.92
N ILE A 16 -1.23 -0.20 -27.12
CA ILE A 16 0.16 0.18 -27.38
C ILE A 16 0.18 1.34 -28.40
N VAL A 17 0.93 2.40 -28.12
CA VAL A 17 1.04 3.61 -28.93
C VAL A 17 2.48 4.13 -28.89
N GLY A 18 3.05 4.49 -30.05
CA GLY A 18 4.41 5.04 -30.17
C GLY A 18 5.50 3.97 -30.32
N ASP A 19 6.76 4.34 -30.08
CA ASP A 19 7.90 3.40 -30.06
C ASP A 19 7.88 2.57 -28.77
N VAL A 20 7.41 1.33 -28.88
CA VAL A 20 7.26 0.39 -27.75
C VAL A 20 7.77 -0.98 -28.17
N VAL A 21 8.83 -1.45 -27.52
CA VAL A 21 9.40 -2.77 -27.70
C VAL A 21 9.07 -3.63 -26.48
N VAL A 22 8.40 -4.76 -26.72
CA VAL A 22 7.99 -5.72 -25.69
C VAL A 22 8.60 -7.08 -25.99
N ASP A 23 9.32 -7.64 -25.03
CA ASP A 23 9.88 -8.99 -25.15
C ASP A 23 8.77 -10.07 -25.20
N PRO A 24 8.91 -11.14 -26.01
CA PRO A 24 7.93 -12.23 -26.08
C PRO A 24 7.68 -13.02 -24.78
N GLN A 25 8.47 -12.83 -23.73
CA GLN A 25 8.27 -13.41 -22.39
C GLN A 25 7.64 -12.42 -21.39
N ALA A 26 7.33 -11.20 -21.79
CA ALA A 26 6.61 -10.25 -20.93
C ALA A 26 5.09 -10.51 -20.93
N VAL A 27 4.47 -10.42 -19.75
CA VAL A 27 3.05 -10.68 -19.53
C VAL A 27 2.31 -9.36 -19.26
N LEU A 28 1.48 -8.95 -20.21
CA LEU A 28 0.66 -7.73 -20.11
C LEU A 28 -0.79 -8.09 -19.74
N ALA A 29 -1.24 -7.65 -18.57
CA ALA A 29 -2.61 -7.91 -18.09
C ALA A 29 -3.66 -7.01 -18.78
N PRO A 30 -4.97 -7.31 -18.64
CA PRO A 30 -6.03 -6.53 -19.27
C PRO A 30 -6.00 -5.03 -18.96
N GLY A 31 -6.28 -4.21 -19.97
CA GLY A 31 -6.35 -2.75 -19.86
C GLY A 31 -5.02 -2.04 -19.60
N VAL A 32 -3.87 -2.72 -19.74
CA VAL A 32 -2.56 -2.04 -19.72
C VAL A 32 -2.47 -1.07 -20.91
N LEU A 33 -2.01 0.15 -20.63
CA LEU A 33 -1.75 1.19 -21.63
C LEU A 33 -0.25 1.49 -21.68
N LEU A 34 0.37 1.21 -22.83
CA LEU A 34 1.74 1.61 -23.15
C LEU A 34 1.68 2.76 -24.16
N TRP A 35 2.22 3.93 -23.80
CA TRP A 35 2.22 5.13 -24.65
C TRP A 35 3.58 5.81 -24.63
N ALA A 36 4.31 5.74 -25.74
CA ALA A 36 5.46 6.59 -26.01
C ALA A 36 5.04 7.79 -26.88
N GLU A 37 5.49 8.98 -26.51
CA GLU A 37 5.40 10.18 -27.34
C GLU A 37 6.47 10.23 -28.44
N ALA A 38 6.39 11.23 -29.33
CA ALA A 38 7.38 11.43 -30.38
C ALA A 38 8.76 11.76 -29.78
N GLY A 39 9.76 10.90 -30.05
CA GLY A 39 11.11 11.01 -29.47
C GLY A 39 11.27 10.36 -28.08
N ALA A 40 10.20 9.79 -27.53
CA ALA A 40 10.23 8.91 -26.37
C ALA A 40 10.18 7.44 -26.83
N SER A 41 10.57 6.50 -25.96
CA SER A 41 10.42 5.06 -26.22
C SER A 41 10.13 4.27 -24.94
N ILE A 42 9.53 3.08 -25.07
CA ILE A 42 9.31 2.14 -23.97
C ILE A 42 9.99 0.81 -24.31
N ARG A 43 10.82 0.29 -23.40
CA ARG A 43 11.49 -1.02 -23.51
C ARG A 43 11.09 -1.91 -22.36
N ILE A 44 10.51 -3.08 -22.66
CA ILE A 44 10.07 -4.08 -21.69
C ILE A 44 10.84 -5.37 -21.94
N ALA A 45 11.68 -5.77 -21.00
CA ALA A 45 12.52 -6.97 -21.07
C ALA A 45 11.75 -8.28 -20.80
N ALA A 46 12.46 -9.40 -20.91
CA ALA A 46 11.93 -10.73 -20.65
C ALA A 46 11.41 -10.92 -19.21
N GLY A 47 10.38 -11.75 -19.05
CA GLY A 47 9.82 -12.12 -17.75
C GLY A 47 9.13 -10.99 -16.98
N VAL A 48 8.98 -9.80 -17.57
CA VAL A 48 8.28 -8.68 -16.92
C VAL A 48 6.79 -8.97 -16.81
N CYS A 49 6.21 -8.80 -15.61
CA CYS A 49 4.77 -8.90 -15.38
C CYS A 49 4.18 -7.50 -15.17
N ILE A 50 3.16 -7.13 -15.95
CA ILE A 50 2.48 -5.83 -15.84
C ILE A 50 1.02 -6.02 -15.47
N GLY A 51 0.66 -5.63 -14.24
CA GLY A 51 -0.65 -5.81 -13.64
C GLY A 51 -1.77 -5.00 -14.30
N MET A 52 -3.01 -5.47 -14.11
CA MET A 52 -4.22 -4.97 -14.76
C MET A 52 -4.38 -3.45 -14.62
N GLY A 53 -4.77 -2.77 -15.72
CA GLY A 53 -5.05 -1.34 -15.72
C GLY A 53 -3.87 -0.42 -15.44
N SER A 54 -2.63 -0.91 -15.54
CA SER A 54 -1.43 -0.07 -15.37
C SER A 54 -1.18 0.81 -16.60
N VAL A 55 -0.69 2.03 -16.38
CA VAL A 55 -0.44 3.04 -17.40
C VAL A 55 1.05 3.38 -17.42
N ILE A 56 1.67 3.30 -18.60
CA ILE A 56 3.10 3.53 -18.79
C ILE A 56 3.24 4.55 -19.92
N HIS A 57 3.62 5.78 -19.56
CA HIS A 57 3.62 6.95 -20.43
C HIS A 57 5.02 7.56 -20.52
N ALA A 58 5.78 7.19 -21.55
CA ALA A 58 7.09 7.76 -21.82
C ALA A 58 6.93 9.16 -22.43
N HIS A 59 7.30 10.17 -21.66
CA HIS A 59 7.19 11.59 -22.00
C HIS A 59 8.55 12.27 -21.77
N GLY A 60 9.10 12.91 -22.80
CA GLY A 60 10.40 13.60 -22.72
C GLY A 60 11.61 12.71 -22.44
N GLY A 61 11.50 11.39 -22.62
CA GLY A 61 12.58 10.43 -22.37
C GLY A 61 12.15 8.98 -22.61
N THR A 62 12.95 8.02 -22.17
CA THR A 62 12.68 6.58 -22.31
C THR A 62 12.19 5.98 -20.99
N ILE A 63 11.28 5.01 -21.06
CA ILE A 63 10.99 4.09 -19.95
C ILE A 63 11.63 2.74 -20.25
N GLU A 64 12.47 2.25 -19.33
CA GLU A 64 13.15 0.96 -19.45
C GLU A 64 12.77 0.07 -18.27
N ILE A 65 12.32 -1.16 -18.55
CA ILE A 65 11.84 -2.12 -17.56
C ILE A 65 12.66 -3.39 -17.70
N GLY A 66 13.54 -3.63 -16.73
CA GLY A 66 14.52 -4.71 -16.70
C GLY A 66 13.91 -6.10 -16.49
N GLU A 67 14.75 -7.14 -16.62
CA GLU A 67 14.31 -8.53 -16.59
C GLU A 67 13.59 -8.91 -15.29
N GLY A 68 12.49 -9.67 -15.41
CA GLY A 68 11.79 -10.24 -14.26
C GLY A 68 11.16 -9.21 -13.29
N VAL A 69 11.01 -7.95 -13.71
CA VAL A 69 10.33 -6.91 -12.92
C VAL A 69 8.84 -7.23 -12.80
N ASN A 70 8.29 -7.09 -11.59
CA ASN A 70 6.88 -7.33 -11.30
C ASN A 70 6.17 -6.02 -10.96
N ILE A 71 5.27 -5.59 -11.83
CA ILE A 71 4.49 -4.35 -11.68
C ILE A 71 3.07 -4.70 -11.23
N GLY A 72 2.69 -4.26 -10.04
CA GLY A 72 1.35 -4.42 -9.48
C GLY A 72 0.26 -3.74 -10.32
N ALA A 73 -0.98 -4.13 -10.08
CA ALA A 73 -2.12 -3.61 -10.85
C ALA A 73 -2.38 -2.12 -10.55
N GLY A 74 -2.83 -1.37 -11.57
CA GLY A 74 -3.13 0.05 -11.50
C GLY A 74 -1.92 0.95 -11.23
N VAL A 75 -0.70 0.53 -11.59
CA VAL A 75 0.51 1.35 -11.45
C VAL A 75 0.58 2.40 -12.55
N LEU A 76 1.09 3.59 -12.23
CA LEU A 76 1.41 4.66 -13.18
C LEU A 76 2.93 4.86 -13.26
N LEU A 77 3.53 4.66 -14.44
CA LEU A 77 4.89 5.08 -14.74
C LEU A 77 4.82 6.27 -15.73
N ILE A 78 5.48 7.39 -15.44
CA ILE A 78 5.44 8.57 -16.32
C ILE A 78 6.76 9.34 -16.40
N GLY A 79 7.09 9.80 -17.61
CA GLY A 79 8.32 10.54 -17.91
C GLY A 79 9.47 9.62 -18.33
N ALA A 80 10.68 9.92 -17.89
CA ALA A 80 11.83 9.02 -18.00
C ALA A 80 11.94 8.16 -16.72
N VAL A 81 11.73 6.84 -16.83
CA VAL A 81 11.71 5.93 -15.67
C VAL A 81 12.47 4.65 -15.99
N THR A 82 13.51 4.36 -15.22
CA THR A 82 14.26 3.10 -15.33
C THR A 82 13.87 2.21 -14.14
N VAL A 83 13.35 1.03 -14.40
CA VAL A 83 13.09 0.01 -13.39
C VAL A 83 14.08 -1.13 -13.61
N GLU A 84 15.11 -1.17 -12.75
CA GLU A 84 16.18 -2.16 -12.82
C GLU A 84 15.67 -3.61 -12.57
N PRO A 85 16.41 -4.65 -13.00
CA PRO A 85 15.96 -6.03 -12.93
C PRO A 85 15.46 -6.51 -11.57
N HIS A 86 14.47 -7.40 -11.61
CA HIS A 86 13.84 -8.07 -10.45
C HIS A 86 13.19 -7.14 -9.41
N ALA A 87 13.04 -5.84 -9.69
CA ALA A 87 12.28 -4.94 -8.82
C ALA A 87 10.78 -5.32 -8.77
N CYS A 88 10.15 -5.10 -7.61
CA CYS A 88 8.74 -5.36 -7.37
C CYS A 88 8.02 -4.05 -7.02
N ILE A 89 7.13 -3.58 -7.89
CA ILE A 89 6.34 -2.35 -7.68
C ILE A 89 4.96 -2.73 -7.16
N GLY A 90 4.62 -2.31 -5.94
CA GLY A 90 3.30 -2.55 -5.35
C GLY A 90 2.15 -1.90 -6.12
N ALA A 91 0.96 -2.49 -6.06
CA ALA A 91 -0.25 -2.01 -6.75
C ALA A 91 -0.58 -0.54 -6.42
N SER A 92 -1.21 0.16 -7.37
CA SER A 92 -1.58 1.59 -7.28
C SER A 92 -0.43 2.56 -6.96
N THR A 93 0.82 2.16 -7.18
CA THR A 93 2.00 3.03 -7.06
C THR A 93 2.11 3.97 -8.27
N THR A 94 2.60 5.18 -8.05
CA THR A 94 2.99 6.13 -9.10
C THR A 94 4.50 6.38 -9.05
N VAL A 95 5.17 6.28 -10.20
CA VAL A 95 6.61 6.54 -10.36
C VAL A 95 6.79 7.59 -11.45
N MET A 96 7.49 8.68 -11.12
CA MET A 96 7.71 9.82 -12.00
C MET A 96 9.20 10.11 -12.11
N GLN A 97 9.74 10.22 -13.32
CA GLN A 97 11.06 10.83 -13.59
C GLN A 97 12.23 10.32 -12.69
N THR A 98 12.30 9.02 -12.39
CA THR A 98 13.24 8.44 -11.41
C THR A 98 13.60 6.99 -11.70
N THR A 99 14.68 6.50 -11.08
CA THR A 99 15.18 5.12 -11.22
C THR A 99 14.83 4.29 -9.99
N ILE A 100 14.30 3.09 -10.20
CA ILE A 100 14.05 2.07 -9.17
C ILE A 100 15.20 1.05 -9.23
N PRO A 101 16.01 0.87 -8.17
CA PRO A 101 17.18 0.00 -8.21
C PRO A 101 16.85 -1.50 -8.19
N ALA A 102 17.81 -2.32 -8.61
CA ALA A 102 17.61 -3.76 -8.83
C ALA A 102 17.15 -4.48 -7.55
N GLY A 103 16.17 -5.37 -7.70
CA GLY A 103 15.58 -6.11 -6.58
C GLY A 103 14.81 -5.27 -5.54
N ALA A 104 14.60 -3.97 -5.77
CA ALA A 104 13.89 -3.12 -4.82
C ALA A 104 12.41 -3.46 -4.73
N VAL A 105 11.84 -3.39 -3.51
CA VAL A 105 10.42 -3.62 -3.25
C VAL A 105 9.76 -2.30 -2.87
N VAL A 106 8.90 -1.77 -3.76
CA VAL A 106 8.14 -0.54 -3.53
C VAL A 106 6.77 -0.89 -2.95
N ALA A 107 6.41 -0.28 -1.82
CA ALA A 107 5.12 -0.53 -1.17
C ALA A 107 3.93 -0.08 -2.04
N ALA A 108 2.79 -0.77 -1.94
CA ALA A 108 1.58 -0.42 -2.67
C ALA A 108 1.06 0.98 -2.29
N GLY A 109 0.58 1.73 -3.28
CA GLY A 109 0.13 3.12 -3.10
C GLY A 109 1.25 4.15 -2.90
N SER A 110 2.52 3.81 -3.21
CA SER A 110 3.62 4.77 -3.11
C SER A 110 3.56 5.85 -4.19
N LEU A 111 4.18 7.00 -3.92
CA LEU A 111 4.47 8.04 -4.91
C LEU A 111 5.97 8.32 -4.89
N LEU A 112 6.65 8.03 -6.02
CA LEU A 112 8.11 8.16 -6.16
C LEU A 112 8.46 9.19 -7.23
N GLY A 113 9.42 10.06 -6.92
CA GLY A 113 9.94 11.08 -7.84
C GLY A 113 9.09 12.34 -8.02
N ASP A 114 8.02 12.53 -7.22
CA ASP A 114 7.33 13.83 -7.13
C ASP A 114 8.25 14.89 -6.50
N SER A 115 8.96 15.62 -7.37
CA SER A 115 9.82 16.75 -6.99
C SER A 115 9.04 18.04 -6.73
N SER A 116 7.74 18.11 -7.07
CA SER A 116 6.90 19.28 -6.82
C SER A 116 6.57 19.43 -5.33
N ARG A 117 6.45 18.29 -4.62
CA ARG A 117 6.24 18.25 -3.18
C ARG A 117 7.56 18.04 -2.45
N ARG A 118 8.34 19.13 -2.30
CA ARG A 118 9.37 19.17 -1.25
C ARG A 118 8.70 19.14 0.12
N TRP A 119 8.43 17.95 0.63
CA TRP A 119 8.04 17.74 2.01
C TRP A 119 9.14 18.31 2.91
N GLN A 120 8.84 19.45 3.53
CA GLN A 120 9.56 19.86 4.72
C GLN A 120 9.07 18.94 5.82
N PRO A 121 9.94 18.17 6.49
CA PRO A 121 9.59 17.65 7.81
C PRO A 121 9.09 18.83 8.65
N PRO A 122 8.09 18.65 9.53
CA PRO A 122 7.90 19.58 10.63
C PRO A 122 9.27 19.79 11.26
N ALA A 123 9.76 21.03 11.31
CA ALA A 123 11.03 21.29 11.94
C ALA A 123 10.93 20.72 13.36
N GLU A 124 11.84 19.82 13.72
CA GLU A 124 11.98 19.42 15.11
C GLU A 124 12.32 20.71 15.85
N THR A 125 11.32 21.24 16.56
CA THR A 125 11.49 22.42 17.39
C THR A 125 12.56 22.03 18.40
N SER A 126 13.78 22.54 18.22
CA SER A 126 14.89 22.24 19.11
C SER A 126 14.39 22.36 20.54
N PRO A 127 14.60 21.34 21.42
CA PRO A 127 14.22 21.48 22.81
C PRO A 127 14.78 22.82 23.30
N PRO A 128 13.97 23.67 23.96
CA PRO A 128 14.40 25.03 24.27
C PRO A 128 15.77 24.98 24.91
N GLN A 129 16.76 25.66 24.31
CA GLN A 129 18.08 25.71 24.91
C GLN A 129 17.91 26.35 26.28
N GLU A 130 18.02 25.50 27.30
CA GLU A 130 17.91 25.86 28.70
C GLU A 130 19.11 26.73 29.02
N SER A 131 18.95 28.03 28.77
CA SER A 131 19.89 29.08 29.14
C SER A 131 20.21 28.84 30.60
N ALA A 132 21.48 28.58 30.91
CA ALA A 132 21.91 28.19 32.24
C ALA A 132 21.62 29.31 33.26
N VAL A 133 20.41 29.27 33.84
CA VAL A 133 20.04 30.05 35.00
C VAL A 133 20.80 29.42 36.17
N SER A 134 21.83 30.11 36.63
CA SER A 134 22.53 29.76 37.86
C SER A 134 21.50 29.63 38.98
N SER A 135 21.27 28.42 39.45
CA SER A 135 20.38 28.12 40.57
C SER A 135 21.05 28.52 41.88
N GLU A 136 21.08 29.81 42.17
CA GLU A 136 21.34 30.35 43.50
C GLU A 136 20.14 29.99 44.40
N ASP A 137 20.23 28.82 45.03
CA ASP A 137 19.23 28.25 45.93
C ASP A 137 19.01 29.17 47.16
N PRO A 138 17.80 29.76 47.34
CA PRO A 138 17.54 30.70 48.44
C PRO A 138 17.55 30.07 49.85
N TRP A 139 17.66 28.75 49.97
CA TRP A 139 17.51 28.02 51.25
C TRP A 139 18.76 27.25 51.71
N GLN A 140 19.95 27.67 51.25
CA GLN A 140 21.23 27.17 51.76
C GLN A 140 21.49 27.63 53.21
N GLU A 141 21.08 26.83 54.19
CA GLU A 141 21.45 27.04 55.60
C GLU A 141 22.95 26.74 55.84
N PRO A 142 23.67 27.56 56.63
CA PRO A 142 25.13 27.47 56.75
C PRO A 142 25.58 26.27 57.61
N SER A 143 25.93 25.18 56.94
CA SER A 143 26.55 24.01 57.57
C SER A 143 27.89 24.39 58.22
N THR A 144 27.93 24.39 59.55
CA THR A 144 29.10 24.81 60.33
C THR A 144 30.05 23.64 60.61
N THR A 145 31.34 23.92 60.50
CA THR A 145 32.56 23.16 60.83
C THR A 145 32.42 21.91 61.73
N ALA A 146 33.07 20.80 61.33
CA ALA A 146 34.17 20.13 62.09
C ALA A 146 34.33 18.62 61.80
N ASP A 147 35.54 18.16 62.09
CA ASP A 147 36.13 16.82 61.97
C ASP A 147 35.32 15.61 62.47
N THR A 148 35.56 14.43 61.88
CA THR A 148 36.35 13.32 62.50
C THR A 148 36.43 12.12 61.53
N ALA A 149 37.45 11.27 61.69
CA ALA A 149 37.73 10.09 60.85
C ALA A 149 37.22 8.76 61.47
N GLU A 150 37.55 7.64 60.83
CA GLU A 150 37.70 6.30 61.43
C GLU A 150 36.43 5.54 61.89
N ASN A 151 35.86 4.65 61.05
CA ASN A 151 36.06 3.18 61.16
C ASN A 151 35.36 2.39 60.02
N ALA A 152 35.47 1.05 60.05
CA ALA A 152 34.93 0.13 59.03
C ALA A 152 33.89 -0.91 59.59
N PRO A 153 33.78 -2.16 59.09
CA PRO A 153 32.58 -2.71 58.42
C PRO A 153 31.80 -3.73 59.32
N PRO A 154 30.82 -4.57 58.88
CA PRO A 154 30.37 -4.87 57.50
C PRO A 154 28.83 -5.07 57.29
N GLU A 155 28.49 -5.69 56.14
CA GLU A 155 27.47 -6.76 55.94
C GLU A 155 26.14 -6.50 55.18
N GLN A 156 25.74 -7.58 54.48
CA GLN A 156 24.40 -8.01 54.04
C GLN A 156 23.77 -7.60 52.66
N GLN A 157 23.70 -8.65 51.82
CA GLN A 157 22.55 -9.11 51.01
C GLN A 157 22.24 -8.48 49.64
N GLU A 158 23.04 -8.95 48.68
CA GLU A 158 22.69 -9.33 47.31
C GLU A 158 21.26 -9.91 47.13
N SER A 159 20.60 -9.53 46.03
CA SER A 159 19.52 -10.29 45.38
C SER A 159 19.39 -9.84 43.91
N THR A 160 19.51 -10.76 42.97
CA THR A 160 19.58 -10.47 41.53
C THR A 160 18.54 -11.24 40.69
N ALA A 161 18.22 -10.67 39.52
CA ALA A 161 17.69 -11.31 38.32
C ALA A 161 16.48 -12.27 38.39
N SER A 162 15.37 -11.83 37.79
CA SER A 162 14.52 -12.70 36.94
C SER A 162 15.18 -12.82 35.56
N PRO A 163 15.08 -13.95 34.80
CA PRO A 163 13.80 -14.32 34.19
C PRO A 163 13.56 -15.83 33.92
N SER A 164 12.37 -16.11 33.36
CA SER A 164 12.10 -17.06 32.25
C SER A 164 11.06 -18.16 32.49
N SER A 165 10.43 -18.51 31.37
CA SER A 165 9.35 -19.45 31.10
C SER A 165 9.43 -20.86 31.70
N HIS A 166 8.26 -21.45 32.03
CA HIS A 166 7.68 -22.65 31.38
C HIS A 166 6.39 -23.11 32.11
N GLN A 167 5.40 -23.60 31.36
CA GLN A 167 4.40 -24.60 31.81
C GLN A 167 3.96 -25.45 30.60
N GLU A 168 3.54 -26.69 30.85
CA GLU A 168 3.48 -27.77 29.86
C GLU A 168 2.35 -28.77 30.19
N SER A 169 1.81 -29.44 29.14
CA SER A 169 1.04 -30.70 29.21
C SER A 169 -0.33 -30.70 29.93
N PRO A 170 -1.17 -31.76 29.79
CA PRO A 170 -1.14 -32.91 28.88
C PRO A 170 -2.42 -33.06 28.00
N ALA A 171 -2.53 -34.15 27.22
CA ALA A 171 -3.60 -34.40 26.23
C ALA A 171 -4.52 -35.59 26.58
N ALA A 172 -5.71 -35.67 25.94
CA ALA A 172 -6.60 -36.84 25.88
C ALA A 172 -7.51 -36.82 24.61
N ALA A 173 -7.99 -37.98 24.17
CA ALA A 173 -8.82 -38.21 22.97
C ALA A 173 -9.50 -39.61 23.05
N PRO A 174 -10.36 -40.07 22.10
CA PRO A 174 -11.05 -39.38 20.99
C PRO A 174 -12.55 -39.17 21.37
N PRO A 175 -13.66 -39.66 20.72
CA PRO A 175 -13.91 -40.44 19.50
C PRO A 175 -14.49 -39.61 18.31
N GLU A 176 -14.97 -40.29 17.26
CA GLU A 176 -15.62 -39.70 16.06
C GLU A 176 -17.14 -39.94 16.04
N THR A 177 -17.93 -38.97 15.54
CA THR A 177 -19.34 -39.19 15.13
C THR A 177 -19.72 -38.28 13.95
N SER A 178 -20.26 -38.87 12.88
CA SER A 178 -20.71 -38.16 11.68
C SER A 178 -21.97 -37.29 11.91
N THR A 179 -22.00 -36.05 11.40
CA THR A 179 -23.25 -35.33 11.06
C THR A 179 -23.00 -34.31 9.95
N SER A 180 -23.99 -34.14 9.06
CA SER A 180 -23.99 -33.14 7.99
C SER A 180 -24.55 -31.79 8.46
N PRO A 181 -23.99 -30.64 8.03
CA PRO A 181 -24.47 -29.33 8.45
C PRO A 181 -25.66 -28.84 7.59
N THR A 182 -26.88 -29.14 8.02
CA THR A 182 -28.09 -28.49 7.48
C THR A 182 -28.04 -26.98 7.81
N PRO A 183 -28.27 -26.07 6.84
CA PRO A 183 -28.15 -24.63 7.08
C PRO A 183 -29.23 -24.13 8.04
N LYS A 184 -28.81 -23.51 9.14
CA LYS A 184 -29.71 -22.84 10.10
C LYS A 184 -30.00 -21.42 9.60
N THR A 185 -31.26 -21.17 9.20
CA THR A 185 -31.70 -19.84 8.73
C THR A 185 -31.67 -18.81 9.87
N SER A 186 -30.58 -18.05 9.97
CA SER A 186 -30.50 -16.91 10.87
C SER A 186 -31.35 -15.76 10.33
N VAL A 187 -32.44 -15.44 11.02
CA VAL A 187 -33.31 -14.29 10.68
C VAL A 187 -32.60 -13.00 11.10
N VAL A 188 -31.76 -12.46 10.21
CA VAL A 188 -31.03 -11.22 10.44
C VAL A 188 -32.00 -10.04 10.37
N TYR A 189 -32.40 -9.56 11.55
CA TYR A 189 -33.27 -8.40 11.68
C TYR A 189 -32.63 -7.17 11.03
N GLY A 190 -33.40 -6.42 10.24
CA GLY A 190 -32.91 -5.27 9.49
C GLY A 190 -32.48 -5.52 8.04
N GLN A 191 -32.40 -6.78 7.56
CA GLN A 191 -32.12 -7.11 6.14
C GLN A 191 -32.95 -6.26 5.16
N ALA A 192 -34.27 -6.19 5.36
CA ALA A 192 -35.17 -5.40 4.51
C ALA A 192 -34.86 -3.88 4.52
N TYR A 193 -34.30 -3.34 5.62
CA TYR A 193 -33.89 -1.94 5.70
C TYR A 193 -32.57 -1.71 4.94
N VAL A 194 -31.60 -2.63 5.11
CA VAL A 194 -30.32 -2.61 4.38
C VAL A 194 -30.58 -2.68 2.87
N SER A 195 -31.37 -3.65 2.39
CA SER A 195 -31.75 -3.74 0.96
C SER A 195 -32.44 -2.48 0.44
N LYS A 196 -33.29 -1.84 1.25
CA LYS A 196 -33.97 -0.58 0.92
C LYS A 196 -33.03 0.63 0.91
N MET A 197 -31.89 0.56 1.61
CA MET A 197 -30.82 1.55 1.56
C MET A 197 -29.96 1.36 0.31
N PHE A 198 -29.53 0.12 0.01
CA PHE A 198 -28.84 -0.22 -1.24
C PHE A 198 -29.65 0.21 -2.47
N ALA A 199 -30.94 -0.12 -2.54
CA ALA A 199 -31.82 0.27 -3.65
C ALA A 199 -32.06 1.79 -3.79
N LYS A 200 -31.69 2.60 -2.79
CA LYS A 200 -31.72 4.07 -2.87
C LYS A 200 -30.38 4.68 -3.29
N ILE A 201 -29.28 4.05 -2.92
CA ILE A 201 -27.90 4.47 -3.26
C ILE A 201 -27.60 4.10 -4.72
N PHE A 202 -27.89 2.85 -5.10
CA PHE A 202 -27.69 2.34 -6.45
C PHE A 202 -28.96 2.56 -7.29
N ARG A 203 -29.18 3.81 -7.72
CA ARG A 203 -30.20 4.14 -8.73
C ARG A 203 -29.79 3.58 -10.09
N VAL A 204 -30.04 2.30 -10.30
CA VAL A 204 -30.10 1.72 -11.65
C VAL A 204 -31.46 2.13 -12.23
N GLU A 205 -31.48 3.16 -13.06
CA GLU A 205 -32.65 3.40 -13.92
C GLU A 205 -32.74 2.26 -14.94
N PRO A 206 -33.87 1.53 -15.02
CA PRO A 206 -34.07 0.58 -16.09
C PRO A 206 -34.18 1.35 -17.40
N ILE A 207 -33.30 1.04 -18.36
CA ILE A 207 -33.36 1.60 -19.71
C ILE A 207 -34.72 1.20 -20.31
N GLN A 208 -35.58 2.18 -20.52
CA GLN A 208 -36.88 1.95 -21.14
C GLN A 208 -36.67 1.53 -22.61
N PRO A 209 -37.34 0.49 -23.12
CA PRO A 209 -37.28 0.14 -24.52
C PRO A 209 -38.02 1.21 -25.33
N THR A 210 -37.27 2.08 -26.03
CA THR A 210 -37.83 3.07 -26.97
C THR A 210 -38.49 2.34 -28.15
N GLY A 211 -39.78 2.07 -28.00
CA GLY A 211 -40.54 1.13 -28.84
C GLY A 211 -41.77 1.72 -29.53
N GLU A 212 -41.76 3.01 -29.85
CA GLU A 212 -42.81 3.64 -30.67
C GLU A 212 -42.27 4.05 -32.05
N ASN A 213 -42.95 3.59 -33.10
CA ASN A 213 -42.94 4.25 -34.40
C ASN A 213 -44.32 4.08 -35.08
N PRO A 214 -45.28 5.00 -34.82
CA PRO A 214 -46.68 4.81 -35.18
C PRO A 214 -46.98 5.24 -36.63
N ALA A 215 -46.44 4.52 -37.62
CA ALA A 215 -46.69 4.82 -39.03
C ALA A 215 -46.56 3.62 -39.98
N LEU A 216 -47.63 2.84 -40.15
CA LEU A 216 -48.04 2.21 -41.42
C LEU A 216 -49.50 1.73 -41.33
N GLY A 217 -50.33 2.19 -42.25
CA GLY A 217 -51.80 2.09 -42.13
C GLY A 217 -52.39 0.78 -42.67
N SER A 218 -53.59 0.46 -42.19
CA SER A 218 -54.42 -0.63 -42.69
C SER A 218 -54.94 -0.36 -44.10
N SER A 219 -54.71 -1.28 -45.04
CA SER A 219 -55.54 -1.43 -46.25
C SER A 219 -55.33 -2.80 -46.91
N GLN A 220 -56.45 -3.50 -47.12
CA GLN A 220 -56.64 -4.78 -47.81
C GLN A 220 -56.06 -6.01 -47.09
#